data_AF-A0A503PUA1-F1
#
_entry.id   AF-A0A503PUA1-F1
#
_cell.length_a   1.000
_cell.length_b   1.000
_cell.length_c   1.000
_cell.angle_alpha   90.00
_cell.angle_beta   90.00
_cell.angle_gamma   90.00
#
_symmetry.space_group_name_H-M   'P 1'
#
loop_
_entity.id
_entity.type
_entity.pdbx_description
1 polymer ?
#
loop_
_entity_poly.entity_id
_entity_poly.type
_entity_poly.pdbx_seq_one_letter_code
_entity_poly.pdbx_strand_id
1 'polypeptide(L)'
;MNGHGAPARGAFRAPGWSGRRCQGPMESRPLPLQWQRHSTPMNGCYRATDFRLTIGASLRIVVDVGDWDNSVCINTLGQFGYPRSQHCGDMAPLWAAGDYVPLVHTDKAAEVAVVLTLKLVPQRAA
;
A
#
# COMPACT_ATOMS: atom_id res chain seq x y z
N MET A 1 31.77 1.09 31.48
CA MET A 1 30.77 2.16 31.74
C MET A 1 30.80 3.09 30.52
N ASN A 2 29.84 3.18 29.61
CA ASN A 2 28.46 2.72 29.56
C ASN A 2 28.13 2.32 28.11
N GLY A 3 27.72 1.07 27.92
CA GLY A 3 27.10 0.62 26.68
C GLY A 3 25.63 0.99 26.73
N HIS A 4 25.22 1.98 25.95
CA HIS A 4 23.80 2.21 25.67
C HIS A 4 23.47 1.44 24.40
N GLY A 5 23.04 0.20 24.58
CA GLY A 5 22.45 -0.61 23.52
C GLY A 5 21.23 0.10 22.96
N ALA A 6 21.23 0.32 21.65
CA ALA A 6 20.04 0.75 20.93
C ALA A 6 18.92 -0.28 21.19
N PRO A 7 17.71 0.14 21.58
CA PRO A 7 16.62 -0.81 21.71
C PRO A 7 16.34 -1.40 20.33
N ALA A 8 16.24 -2.73 20.25
CA ALA A 8 15.75 -3.43 19.07
C ALA A 8 14.33 -2.93 18.77
N ARG A 9 14.20 -2.03 17.77
CA ARG A 9 12.90 -1.51 17.34
C ARG A 9 12.20 -2.60 16.55
N GLY A 10 10.94 -2.83 16.89
CA GLY A 10 10.15 -3.97 16.48
C GLY A 10 10.22 -4.23 14.98
N ALA A 11 10.66 -5.44 14.62
CA ALA A 11 10.41 -5.97 13.30
C ALA A 11 8.90 -5.90 13.03
N PHE A 12 8.51 -5.20 11.97
CA PHE A 12 7.15 -5.23 11.46
C PHE A 12 6.80 -6.69 11.16
N ARG A 13 5.96 -7.30 12.01
CA ARG A 13 5.33 -8.58 11.70
C ARG A 13 4.22 -8.29 10.72
N ALA A 14 4.40 -8.73 9.47
CA ALA A 14 3.34 -8.75 8.47
C ALA A 14 2.09 -9.41 9.10
N PRO A 15 0.96 -8.71 9.24
CA PRO A 15 -0.23 -9.28 9.86
C PRO A 15 -0.74 -10.42 8.99
N GLY A 16 -1.02 -11.59 9.56
CA GLY A 16 -1.44 -12.80 8.82
C GLY A 16 -2.44 -12.51 7.70
N TRP A 17 -1.98 -12.61 6.45
CA TRP A 17 -2.71 -12.19 5.25
C TRP A 17 -3.78 -13.24 4.94
N SER A 18 -4.97 -13.10 5.54
CA SER A 18 -6.12 -13.91 5.13
C SER A 18 -6.67 -13.34 3.82
N GLY A 19 -6.22 -13.90 2.69
CA GLY A 19 -6.61 -13.47 1.34
C GLY A 19 -8.13 -13.51 1.13
N ARG A 20 -8.77 -12.33 1.15
CA ARG A 20 -10.12 -12.19 0.63
C ARG A 20 -10.02 -11.89 -0.86
N ARG A 21 -10.41 -12.86 -1.70
CA ARG A 21 -10.55 -12.66 -3.14
C ARG A 21 -11.58 -11.57 -3.42
N CYS A 22 -11.27 -10.63 -4.30
CA CYS A 22 -12.24 -9.74 -4.90
C CYS A 22 -13.16 -10.57 -5.81
N GLN A 23 -14.29 -11.04 -5.28
CA GLN A 23 -15.35 -11.72 -6.02
C GLN A 23 -16.57 -10.80 -6.05
N GLY A 24 -16.73 -10.04 -7.15
CA GLY A 24 -17.81 -9.07 -7.35
C GLY A 24 -17.60 -8.24 -8.63
N PRO A 25 -18.59 -7.41 -9.05
CA PRO A 25 -18.41 -6.43 -10.12
C PRO A 25 -17.20 -5.50 -9.81
N MET A 26 -16.59 -4.92 -10.85
CA MET A 26 -15.41 -4.02 -10.75
C MET A 26 -15.62 -2.78 -9.86
N GLU A 27 -16.81 -2.60 -9.30
CA GLU A 27 -17.10 -1.62 -8.27
C GLU A 27 -16.58 -2.14 -6.91
N SER A 28 -15.55 -1.49 -6.37
CA SER A 28 -15.16 -1.74 -4.99
C SER A 28 -16.35 -1.48 -4.07
N ARG A 29 -16.60 -2.37 -3.09
CA ARG A 29 -17.65 -2.12 -2.10
C ARG A 29 -17.43 -0.75 -1.45
N PRO A 30 -18.49 0.02 -1.17
CA PRO A 30 -18.35 1.27 -0.44
C PRO A 30 -17.61 1.03 0.88
N LEU A 31 -16.51 1.76 1.09
CA LEU A 31 -15.76 1.74 2.33
C LEU A 31 -16.08 3.02 3.11
N PRO A 32 -16.34 2.92 4.42
CA PRO A 32 -16.47 4.12 5.24
C PRO A 32 -15.13 4.85 5.24
N LEU A 33 -15.16 6.14 4.93
CA LEU A 33 -14.00 7.03 4.96
C LEU A 33 -14.22 8.05 6.07
N GLN A 34 -13.17 8.37 6.82
CA GLN A 34 -13.21 9.51 7.75
C GLN A 34 -13.35 10.82 6.97
N TRP A 35 -13.76 11.89 7.64
CA TRP A 35 -13.85 13.21 6.99
C TRP A 35 -12.46 13.72 6.60
N GLN A 36 -12.19 13.77 5.30
CA GLN A 36 -10.96 14.28 4.72
C GLN A 36 -11.25 15.60 4.00
N ARG A 37 -10.29 16.54 3.95
CA ARG A 37 -10.42 17.76 3.13
C ARG A 37 -9.66 17.61 1.82
N HIS A 38 -10.10 18.31 0.78
CA HIS A 38 -9.41 18.40 -0.52
C HIS A 38 -8.02 19.08 -0.44
N SER A 39 -7.70 19.74 0.68
CA SER A 39 -6.42 20.40 0.91
C SER A 39 -5.41 19.56 1.70
N THR A 40 -5.76 18.32 2.05
CA THR A 40 -4.88 17.42 2.82
C THR A 40 -4.24 16.39 1.89
N PRO A 41 -3.18 15.67 2.31
CA PRO A 41 -2.56 14.62 1.48
C PRO A 41 -3.50 13.50 1.01
N MET A 42 -4.62 13.27 1.70
CA MET A 42 -5.64 12.31 1.25
C MET A 42 -6.53 12.88 0.12
N ASN A 43 -6.57 14.20 -0.03
CA ASN A 43 -7.31 14.96 -1.05
C ASN A 43 -8.71 14.39 -1.35
N GLY A 44 -9.60 14.41 -0.35
CA GLY A 44 -10.97 13.94 -0.52
C GLY A 44 -11.88 15.02 -1.10
N CYS A 45 -12.33 14.86 -2.34
CA CYS A 45 -13.43 15.66 -2.92
C CYS A 45 -14.71 14.84 -2.93
N TYR A 46 -15.81 15.46 -2.51
CA TYR A 46 -17.11 14.80 -2.39
C TYR A 46 -18.12 15.46 -3.30
N ARG A 47 -19.03 14.65 -3.84
CA ARG A 47 -20.21 15.13 -4.53
C ARG A 47 -21.16 15.81 -3.53
N ALA A 48 -21.61 17.01 -3.83
CA ALA A 48 -22.44 17.80 -2.91
C ALA A 48 -23.82 17.19 -2.61
N THR A 49 -24.37 16.38 -3.52
CA THR A 49 -25.72 15.84 -3.41
C THR A 49 -25.84 14.68 -2.41
N ASP A 50 -24.79 13.88 -2.26
CA ASP A 50 -24.82 12.61 -1.51
C ASP A 50 -23.52 12.32 -0.75
N PHE A 51 -22.57 13.25 -0.75
CA PHE A 51 -21.26 13.14 -0.12
C PHE A 51 -20.45 11.91 -0.54
N ARG A 52 -20.71 11.34 -1.73
CA ARG A 52 -19.84 10.27 -2.26
C ARG A 52 -18.49 10.86 -2.67
N LEU A 53 -17.41 10.18 -2.28
CA LEU A 53 -16.06 10.52 -2.73
C LEU A 53 -16.00 10.41 -4.27
N THR A 54 -15.59 11.48 -4.93
CA THR A 54 -15.42 11.54 -6.39
C THR A 54 -13.96 11.66 -6.80
N ILE A 55 -13.11 12.18 -5.92
CA ILE A 55 -11.66 12.27 -6.10
C ILE A 55 -11.02 11.92 -4.75
N GLY A 56 -9.98 11.10 -4.81
CA GLY A 56 -9.12 10.76 -3.68
C GLY A 56 -7.67 10.65 -4.14
N ALA A 57 -6.72 10.73 -3.20
CA ALA A 57 -5.31 10.55 -3.51
C ALA A 57 -5.03 9.15 -4.06
N SER A 58 -4.68 9.07 -5.35
CA SER A 58 -4.36 7.81 -6.05
C SER A 58 -3.23 7.05 -5.38
N LEU A 59 -2.19 7.78 -4.97
CA LEU A 59 -1.00 7.27 -4.31
C LEU A 59 -0.58 8.26 -3.22
N ARG A 60 -0.21 7.75 -2.06
CA ARG A 60 0.45 8.52 -1.01
C ARG A 60 1.80 7.86 -0.69
N ILE A 61 2.84 8.68 -0.53
CA ILE A 61 4.18 8.23 -0.18
C ILE A 61 4.74 9.16 0.89
N VAL A 62 5.41 8.59 1.89
CA VAL A 62 6.26 9.29 2.83
C VAL A 62 7.66 8.71 2.68
N VAL A 63 8.65 9.58 2.43
CA VAL A 63 10.03 9.20 2.18
C VAL A 63 10.91 9.70 3.31
N ASP A 64 11.64 8.79 3.94
CA ASP A 64 12.64 9.11 4.95
C ASP A 64 14.02 9.21 4.29
N VAL A 65 14.45 10.44 4.03
CA VAL A 65 15.69 10.71 3.31
C VAL A 65 16.87 10.45 4.24
N GLY A 66 17.59 9.36 3.96
CA GLY A 66 18.73 8.89 4.77
C GLY A 66 18.47 7.52 5.42
N ASP A 67 17.20 7.12 5.56
CA ASP A 67 16.79 5.79 5.98
C ASP A 67 15.64 5.27 5.09
N TRP A 68 15.97 4.94 3.83
CA TRP A 68 14.99 4.67 2.79
C TRP A 68 14.07 3.48 3.09
N ASP A 69 14.54 2.47 3.83
CA ASP A 69 13.72 1.32 4.25
C ASP A 69 12.64 1.70 5.28
N ASN A 70 12.75 2.88 5.91
CA ASN A 70 11.72 3.45 6.78
C ASN A 70 10.62 4.21 6.01
N SER A 71 10.71 4.25 4.67
CA SER A 71 9.69 4.88 3.82
C SER A 71 8.42 4.04 3.74
N VAL A 72 7.29 4.69 3.52
CA VAL A 72 5.98 4.02 3.41
C VAL A 72 5.17 4.56 2.24
N CYS A 73 4.34 3.72 1.64
CA CYS A 73 3.47 4.08 0.54
C CYS A 73 2.09 3.41 0.65
N ILE A 74 1.12 3.90 -0.10
CA ILE A 74 -0.20 3.26 -0.22
C ILE A 74 -0.87 3.69 -1.52
N ASN A 75 -1.40 2.72 -2.27
CA ASN A 75 -2.29 2.96 -3.40
C ASN A 75 -3.76 2.90 -2.94
N THR A 76 -4.65 3.59 -3.67
CA THR A 76 -6.10 3.57 -3.41
C THR A 76 -6.71 2.18 -3.42
N LEU A 77 -6.37 1.40 -4.44
CA LEU A 77 -6.69 -0.01 -4.60
C LEU A 77 -5.41 -0.82 -4.40
N GLY A 78 -5.40 -2.09 -4.80
CA GLY A 78 -4.19 -2.91 -4.71
C GLY A 78 -3.15 -2.63 -5.80
N GLN A 79 -2.11 -3.45 -5.84
CA GLN A 79 -1.00 -3.33 -6.79
C GLN A 79 -1.30 -3.90 -8.19
N PHE A 80 -2.38 -4.68 -8.34
CA PHE A 80 -2.71 -5.37 -9.59
C PHE A 80 -4.02 -4.85 -10.19
N GLY A 81 -4.06 -4.63 -11.51
CA GLY A 81 -5.28 -4.28 -12.24
C GLY A 81 -6.17 -5.48 -12.59
N TYR A 82 -5.83 -6.71 -12.17
CA TYR A 82 -6.59 -7.92 -12.48
C TYR A 82 -7.68 -8.18 -11.42
N PRO A 83 -8.99 -8.09 -11.75
CA PRO A 83 -10.07 -8.09 -10.76
C PRO A 83 -10.15 -9.32 -9.85
N ARG A 84 -9.67 -10.49 -10.32
CA ARG A 84 -9.69 -11.73 -9.54
C ARG A 84 -8.42 -11.95 -8.72
N SER A 85 -7.43 -11.05 -8.84
CA SER A 85 -6.22 -11.09 -8.02
C SER A 85 -6.56 -10.70 -6.58
N GLN A 86 -5.92 -11.36 -5.62
CA GLN A 86 -5.96 -10.92 -4.22
C GLN A 86 -5.37 -9.51 -4.05
N HIS A 87 -4.45 -9.12 -4.93
CA HIS A 87 -3.78 -7.82 -4.92
C HIS A 87 -4.51 -6.73 -5.72
N CYS A 88 -5.79 -6.95 -6.07
CA CYS A 88 -6.57 -5.93 -6.79
C CYS A 88 -7.13 -4.85 -5.86
N GLY A 89 -7.40 -5.18 -4.60
CA GLY A 89 -8.07 -4.27 -3.66
C GLY A 89 -7.71 -4.52 -2.20
N ASP A 90 -6.62 -5.25 -1.94
CA ASP A 90 -6.11 -5.56 -0.60
C ASP A 90 -5.68 -4.31 0.18
N MET A 91 -5.20 -3.27 -0.52
CA MET A 91 -4.80 -2.00 0.09
C MET A 91 -5.97 -1.04 0.39
N ALA A 92 -7.14 -1.22 -0.22
CA ALA A 92 -8.25 -0.26 -0.09
C ALA A 92 -8.73 -0.04 1.36
N PRO A 93 -8.84 -1.08 2.22
CA PRO A 93 -9.17 -0.87 3.63
C PRO A 93 -8.10 -0.08 4.40
N LEU A 94 -6.82 -0.32 4.12
CA LEU A 94 -5.70 0.41 4.75
C LEU A 94 -5.71 1.86 4.29
N TRP A 95 -5.89 2.09 2.99
CA TRP A 95 -6.01 3.42 2.41
C TRP A 95 -7.14 4.21 3.08
N ALA A 96 -8.33 3.61 3.23
CA ALA A 96 -9.48 4.24 3.88
C ALA A 96 -9.26 4.54 5.36
N ALA A 97 -8.49 3.70 6.07
CA ALA A 97 -8.08 3.94 7.46
C ALA A 97 -7.00 5.03 7.59
N GLY A 98 -6.33 5.38 6.48
CA GLY A 98 -5.19 6.30 6.48
C GLY A 98 -3.85 5.61 6.70
N ASP A 99 -3.83 4.28 6.79
CA ASP A 99 -2.64 3.46 7.00
C ASP A 99 -1.80 3.31 5.73
N TYR A 100 -0.58 2.79 5.91
CA TYR A 100 0.42 2.63 4.86
C TYR A 100 1.05 1.23 4.88
N VAL A 101 1.69 0.86 3.77
CA VAL A 101 2.56 -0.32 3.66
C VAL A 101 4.03 0.11 3.51
N PRO A 102 5.00 -0.73 3.89
CA PRO A 102 6.42 -0.43 3.70
C PRO A 102 6.77 -0.24 2.21
N LEU A 103 7.58 0.78 1.92
CA LEU A 103 8.23 0.98 0.63
C LEU A 103 9.68 0.48 0.74
N VAL A 104 9.85 -0.84 0.67
CA VAL A 104 11.16 -1.49 0.84
C VAL A 104 12.16 -1.03 -0.22
N HIS A 105 13.41 -0.78 0.19
CA HIS A 105 14.44 -0.23 -0.67
C HIS A 105 15.66 -1.15 -0.80
N THR A 106 16.17 -1.70 0.32
CA THR A 106 17.38 -2.53 0.27
C THR A 106 17.09 -3.92 -0.29
N ASP A 107 18.10 -4.52 -0.93
CA ASP A 107 17.99 -5.88 -1.47
C ASP A 107 17.56 -6.88 -0.40
N LYS A 108 18.14 -6.78 0.80
CA LYS A 108 17.80 -7.63 1.94
C LYS A 108 16.32 -7.46 2.36
N ALA A 109 15.81 -6.24 2.41
CA ALA A 109 14.41 -6.00 2.74
C ALA A 109 13.48 -6.51 1.63
N ALA A 110 13.86 -6.32 0.36
CA ALA A 110 13.13 -6.82 -0.79
C ALA A 110 13.06 -8.35 -0.83
N GLU A 111 14.17 -9.04 -0.54
CA GLU A 111 14.23 -10.50 -0.43
C GLU A 111 13.29 -11.04 0.65
N VAL A 112 13.16 -10.35 1.79
CA VAL A 112 12.24 -10.74 2.85
C VAL A 112 10.77 -10.50 2.47
N ALA A 113 10.49 -9.42 1.73
CA ALA A 113 9.14 -9.05 1.33
C ALA A 113 8.62 -9.77 0.07
N VAL A 114 9.48 -10.51 -0.65
CA VAL A 114 9.14 -11.10 -1.94
C VAL A 114 8.06 -12.19 -1.81
N VAL A 115 7.07 -12.12 -2.70
CA VAL A 115 6.02 -13.16 -2.83
C VAL A 115 6.16 -13.93 -4.16
N LEU A 116 6.66 -13.28 -5.22
CA LEU A 116 6.83 -13.88 -6.54
C LEU A 116 8.07 -13.29 -7.22
N THR A 117 8.90 -14.16 -7.82
CA THR A 117 10.07 -13.77 -8.61
C THR A 117 9.88 -14.20 -10.06
N LEU A 118 10.02 -13.26 -11.00
CA LEU A 118 10.03 -13.54 -12.44
C LEU A 118 11.44 -13.32 -12.99
N LYS A 119 12.02 -14.35 -13.61
CA LYS A 119 13.29 -14.23 -14.34
C LYS A 119 12.99 -13.92 -15.80
N LEU A 120 13.35 -12.73 -16.24
CA LEU A 120 13.25 -12.33 -17.64
C LEU A 120 14.56 -12.66 -18.35
N VAL A 121 14.48 -13.41 -19.44
CA VAL A 121 15.63 -13.74 -20.30
C VAL A 121 15.38 -13.17 -21.70
N PRO A 122 16.40 -12.63 -22.38
CA PRO A 122 16.26 -12.20 -23.76
C PRO A 122 15.78 -13.36 -24.64
N GLN A 123 14.87 -13.07 -25.58
CA GLN A 123 14.57 -14.02 -26.64
C GLN A 123 15.80 -14.11 -27.56
N ARG A 124 16.29 -15.33 -27.83
CA ARG A 124 17.43 -15.52 -28.73
C ARG A 124 17.09 -14.94 -30.10
N ALA A 125 17.94 -14.06 -30.63
CA ALA A 125 17.83 -13.58 -32.00
C ALA A 125 18.02 -14.76 -32.97
N ALA A 126 17.17 -14.84 -34.00
CA ALA A 126 17.23 -15.86 -35.04
C ALA A 126 18.47 -15.71 -35.92
#